data_AF-A0A7T0BRL9-F1
#
_entry.id   AF-A0A7T0BRL9-F1
#
_cell.length_a   1.000
_cell.length_b   1.000
_cell.length_c   1.000
_cell.angle_alpha   90.00
_cell.angle_beta   90.00
_cell.angle_gamma   90.00
#
_symmetry.space_group_name_H-M   'P 1'
#
loop_
_entity.id
_entity.type
_entity.pdbx_description
1 polymer ?
#
loop_
_entity_poly.entity_id
_entity_poly.type
_entity_poly.pdbx_seq_one_letter_code
_entity_poly.pdbx_strand_id
1 'polypeptide(L)'
;MPKNFYKCNEGYNEICGDSIKIYLKKNSVYSQISISFTGDGCSISIAFTSIIVKFLNKFPISRIYEKVLFLRNFLTKSLVVPKS
;
A
#
# COMPACT_ATOMS: atom_id res chain seq x y z
N MET A 1 -0.60 17.39 -6.32
CA MET A 1 -0.99 16.02 -6.74
C MET A 1 -0.74 15.87 -8.24
N PRO A 2 -0.15 14.76 -8.71
CA PRO A 2 -0.04 14.51 -10.14
C PRO A 2 -1.43 14.41 -10.78
N LYS A 3 -1.57 14.77 -12.07
CA LYS A 3 -2.85 14.72 -12.79
C LYS A 3 -3.39 13.27 -12.79
N ASN A 4 -4.66 13.09 -12.44
CA ASN A 4 -5.43 11.82 -12.45
C ASN A 4 -5.33 10.90 -11.21
N PHE A 5 -5.01 11.40 -10.02
CA PHE A 5 -5.14 10.66 -8.76
C PHE A 5 -6.34 11.14 -7.95
N TYR A 6 -7.14 10.22 -7.40
CA TYR A 6 -8.39 10.56 -6.69
C TYR A 6 -8.26 10.46 -5.17
N LYS A 7 -7.19 9.85 -4.65
CA LYS A 7 -6.91 9.81 -3.21
C LYS A 7 -5.40 9.79 -2.96
N CYS A 8 -4.99 10.52 -1.93
CA CYS A 8 -3.63 10.55 -1.40
C CYS A 8 -3.70 10.34 0.11
N ASN A 9 -2.81 9.51 0.66
CA ASN A 9 -2.61 9.38 2.10
C ASN A 9 -1.11 9.39 2.39
N GLU A 10 -0.74 9.91 3.55
CA GLU A 10 0.64 10.00 4.01
C GLU A 10 0.83 9.09 5.22
N GLY A 11 1.95 8.39 5.28
CA GLY A 11 2.39 7.58 6.41
C GLY A 11 3.77 8.04 6.86
N TYR A 12 3.95 8.17 8.17
CA TYR A 12 5.20 8.59 8.78
C TYR A 12 5.69 7.53 9.78
N ASN A 13 6.94 7.10 9.64
CA ASN A 13 7.61 6.21 10.59
C ASN A 13 8.59 7.03 11.44
N GLU A 14 8.15 7.44 12.63
CA GLU A 14 8.89 8.36 13.52
C GLU A 14 10.28 7.84 13.94
N ILE A 15 10.46 6.52 14.00
CA ILE A 15 11.71 5.90 14.44
C ILE A 15 12.84 6.12 13.41
N CYS A 16 12.50 6.03 12.13
CA CYS A 16 13.48 6.15 11.03
C CYS A 16 13.36 7.48 10.26
N GLY A 17 12.35 8.29 10.59
CA GLY A 17 12.04 9.52 9.86
C GLY A 17 11.47 9.28 8.46
N ASP A 18 10.93 8.09 8.16
CA ASP A 18 10.41 7.80 6.83
C ASP A 18 9.11 8.57 6.60
N SER A 19 8.97 9.20 5.43
CA SER A 19 7.78 9.87 4.95
C SER A 19 7.36 9.28 3.60
N ILE A 20 6.25 8.54 3.59
CA ILE A 20 5.75 7.87 2.38
C ILE A 20 4.36 8.39 2.05
N LYS A 21 4.16 8.83 0.80
CA LYS A 21 2.86 9.22 0.25
C LYS A 21 2.39 8.17 -0.73
N ILE A 22 1.19 7.64 -0.54
CA ILE A 22 0.55 6.67 -1.43
C ILE A 22 -0.55 7.36 -2.22
N TYR A 23 -0.59 7.11 -3.52
CA TYR A 23 -1.58 7.66 -4.44
C TYR A 23 -2.41 6.54 -5.07
N LEU A 24 -3.72 6.77 -5.18
CA LEU A 24 -4.65 5.87 -5.88
C LEU A 24 -5.21 6.55 -7.13
N LYS A 25 -5.12 5.85 -8.26
CA LYS A 25 -5.69 6.26 -9.55
C LYS A 25 -6.72 5.23 -10.00
N LYS A 26 -7.93 5.69 -10.32
CA LYS A 26 -9.01 4.82 -10.82
C LYS A 26 -8.83 4.70 -12.32
N ASN A 27 -8.75 3.47 -12.83
CA ASN A 27 -8.76 3.25 -14.27
C ASN A 27 -10.23 3.13 -14.74
N SER A 28 -10.53 3.73 -15.89
CA SER A 28 -11.86 3.70 -16.51
C SER A 28 -12.26 2.30 -17.02
N VAL A 29 -11.28 1.39 -17.06
CA VAL A 29 -11.41 0.06 -17.63
C VAL A 29 -11.09 -0.95 -16.51
N TYR A 30 -12.04 -1.84 -16.20
CA TYR A 30 -11.91 -3.02 -15.31
C TYR A 30 -11.85 -2.85 -13.78
N SER A 31 -12.47 -1.85 -13.15
CA SER A 31 -12.57 -1.79 -11.67
C SER A 31 -11.21 -1.86 -10.95
N GLN A 32 -10.13 -1.58 -11.69
CA GLN A 32 -8.75 -1.76 -11.27
C GLN A 32 -8.21 -0.39 -10.87
N ILE A 33 -7.49 -0.36 -9.76
CA ILE A 33 -6.82 0.85 -9.31
C ILE A 33 -5.32 0.71 -9.51
N SER A 34 -4.67 1.79 -9.89
CA SER A 34 -3.23 1.90 -9.88
C SER A 34 -2.79 2.57 -8.59
N ILE A 35 -1.91 1.90 -7.85
CA ILE A 35 -1.26 2.39 -6.65
C ILE A 35 0.15 2.83 -7.03
N SER A 36 0.55 4.01 -6.58
CA SER A 36 1.93 4.50 -6.69
C SER A 36 2.34 5.17 -5.39
N PHE A 37 3.64 5.40 -5.20
CA PHE A 37 4.14 6.09 -4.02
C PHE A 37 5.27 7.07 -4.38
N THR A 38 5.44 8.07 -3.52
CA THR A 38 6.62 8.94 -3.46
C THR A 38 7.00 9.05 -1.99
N GLY A 39 8.25 9.38 -1.69
CA GLY A 39 8.64 9.61 -0.32
C GLY A 39 10.12 9.42 -0.11
N ASP A 40 10.55 9.81 1.08
CA ASP A 40 11.91 9.71 1.56
C ASP A 40 11.93 8.82 2.80
N GLY A 41 12.98 8.03 2.97
CA GLY A 41 13.09 7.12 4.09
C GLY A 41 14.28 6.18 3.93
N CYS A 42 14.46 5.31 4.92
CA CYS A 42 15.51 4.32 4.90
C CYS A 42 15.33 3.33 3.73
N SER A 43 16.43 2.74 3.28
CA SER A 43 16.44 1.80 2.13
C SER A 43 15.46 0.65 2.31
N ILE A 44 15.24 0.18 3.55
CA ILE A 44 14.28 -0.87 3.87
C ILE A 44 12.84 -0.39 3.61
N SER A 45 12.48 0.79 4.10
CA SER A 45 11.14 1.38 3.95
C SER A 45 10.79 1.62 2.48
N ILE A 46 11.75 2.14 1.70
CA ILE A 46 11.59 2.36 0.25
C ILE A 46 11.48 1.03 -0.50
N ALA A 47 12.35 0.07 -0.22
CA ALA A 47 12.32 -1.25 -0.86
C ALA A 47 11.01 -1.99 -0.56
N PHE A 48 10.58 -1.99 0.70
CA PHE A 48 9.35 -2.62 1.14
C PHE A 48 8.12 -1.98 0.48
N THR A 49 8.04 -0.65 0.48
CA THR A 49 6.95 0.08 -0.18
C THR A 49 6.89 -0.23 -1.68
N SER A 50 8.05 -0.28 -2.35
CA SER A 50 8.15 -0.65 -3.77
C SER A 50 7.60 -2.05 -4.05
N ILE A 51 7.96 -3.03 -3.23
CA ILE A 51 7.49 -4.42 -3.35
C ILE A 51 5.98 -4.50 -3.14
N ILE A 52 5.45 -3.87 -2.08
CA ILE A 52 4.01 -3.91 -1.77
C ILE A 52 3.19 -3.25 -2.87
N VAL A 53 3.58 -2.06 -3.33
CA VAL A 53 2.86 -1.35 -4.39
C VAL A 53 2.83 -2.18 -5.67
N LYS A 54 3.96 -2.80 -6.05
CA LYS A 54 4.04 -3.69 -7.21
C LYS A 54 3.16 -4.95 -7.05
N PHE A 55 3.08 -5.49 -5.83
CA PHE A 55 2.26 -6.66 -5.53
C PHE A 55 0.75 -6.34 -5.56
N LEU A 56 0.31 -5.28 -4.88
CA LEU A 56 -1.10 -4.90 -4.77
C LEU A 56 -1.71 -4.50 -6.12
N ASN A 57 -0.92 -3.90 -7.02
CA ASN A 57 -1.35 -3.56 -8.38
C ASN A 57 -1.77 -4.77 -9.24
N LYS A 58 -1.48 -6.00 -8.82
CA LYS A 58 -1.90 -7.23 -9.51
C LYS A 58 -3.35 -7.64 -9.22
N PHE A 59 -4.02 -6.96 -8.28
CA PHE A 59 -5.34 -7.38 -7.79
C PHE A 59 -6.40 -6.29 -8.04
N PRO A 60 -7.68 -6.68 -8.24
CA PRO A 60 -8.78 -5.73 -8.27
C PRO A 60 -8.97 -5.10 -6.88
N ILE A 61 -9.60 -3.90 -6.82
CA ILE A 61 -9.79 -3.17 -5.56
C ILE A 61 -10.52 -4.00 -4.48
N SER A 62 -11.46 -4.86 -4.90
CA SER A 62 -12.20 -5.76 -4.03
C SER A 62 -11.32 -6.73 -3.25
N ARG A 63 -10.09 -7.02 -3.72
CA ARG A 63 -9.14 -7.91 -3.08
C ARG A 63 -7.96 -7.20 -2.41
N ILE A 64 -7.86 -5.87 -2.48
CA ILE A 64 -6.70 -5.18 -1.89
C ILE A 64 -6.69 -5.31 -0.36
N TYR A 65 -7.85 -5.21 0.28
CA TYR A 65 -7.96 -5.28 1.73
C TYR A 65 -7.50 -6.64 2.29
N GLU A 66 -7.92 -7.76 1.70
CA GLU A 66 -7.47 -9.10 2.12
C GLU A 66 -5.95 -9.27 1.97
N LYS A 67 -5.32 -8.68 0.96
CA LYS A 67 -3.86 -8.77 0.74
C LYS A 67 -3.08 -7.91 1.73
N VAL A 68 -3.58 -6.71 2.04
CA VAL A 68 -2.99 -5.85 3.08
C VAL A 68 -3.05 -6.55 4.44
N LEU A 69 -4.18 -7.19 4.78
CA LEU A 69 -4.31 -7.98 6.00
C LEU A 69 -3.34 -9.18 6.04
N PHE A 70 -3.21 -9.90 4.93
CA PHE A 70 -2.25 -11.00 4.81
C PHE A 70 -0.81 -10.51 5.08
N LEU A 71 -0.38 -9.42 4.43
CA LEU A 71 0.95 -8.85 4.60
C LEU A 71 1.20 -8.40 6.04
N ARG A 72 0.21 -7.73 6.65
CA ARG A 72 0.28 -7.34 8.06
C ARG A 72 0.48 -8.55 8.96
N ASN A 73 -0.36 -9.58 8.81
CA ASN A 73 -0.28 -10.78 9.66
C ASN A 73 1.05 -11.54 9.47
N PHE A 74 1.57 -11.58 8.24
CA PHE A 74 2.89 -12.16 7.95
C PHE A 74 4.01 -11.42 8.70
N LEU A 75 3.98 -10.09 8.72
CA LEU A 75 5.02 -9.28 9.36
C LEU A 75 4.91 -9.22 10.89
N THR A 76 3.69 -9.20 11.41
CA THR A 76 3.47 -9.08 12.86
C THR A 76 3.40 -10.43 13.57
N LYS A 77 3.41 -11.54 12.83
CA LYS A 77 3.10 -12.89 13.34
C LYS A 77 1.80 -12.95 14.17
N SER A 78 0.90 -11.98 13.97
CA SER A 78 -0.39 -11.97 14.64
C SER A 78 -1.33 -12.88 13.86
N LEU A 79 -1.57 -14.08 14.39
CA LEU A 79 -2.72 -14.88 14.00
C LEU A 79 -3.96 -14.12 14.47
N VAL A 80 -4.54 -13.29 13.61
CA VAL A 80 -5.94 -12.90 13.82
C VAL A 80 -6.74 -14.18 13.62
N VAL A 81 -7.06 -14.84 14.74
CA VAL A 81 -8.06 -15.91 14.76
C VAL A 81 -9.36 -15.25 14.27
N PRO A 82 -9.97 -15.72 13.17
CA PRO A 82 -11.27 -15.22 12.77
C PRO A 82 -12.23 -15.48 13.94
N LYS A 83 -12.97 -14.45 14.38
CA LYS A 83 -14.08 -14.66 15.30
C LYS A 83 -15.08 -15.58 14.59
N SER A 84 -15.28 -16.75 15.19
CA SER A 84 -16.39 -17.68 14.96
C SER A 84 -17.73 -16.98 15.10
#